data_AF-A0A251TD87-F1
#
_entry.id   AF-A0A251TD87-F1
#
_cell.length_a   1.000
_cell.length_b   1.000
_cell.length_c   1.000
_cell.angle_alpha   90.00
_cell.angle_beta   90.00
_cell.angle_gamma   90.00
#
_symmetry.space_group_name_H-M   'P 1'
#
loop_
_entity.id
_entity.type
_entity.pdbx_description
1 polymer ?
#
loop_
_entity_poly.entity_id
_entity_poly.type
_entity_poly.pdbx_seq_one_letter_code
_entity_poly.pdbx_strand_id
1 'polypeptide(L)'
;MASDLTCNSLPVHDIATNQDIIGIYLANLIRLHWKRASRINYGLMLTYPLRSMHDDNGKWSKINGSSISLLRPQDLRLAIMASERLLILQPNNWALRRDHGMMWYYSRDYGKAVPELSICMAFAPEGHKGRLTVP
;
A
#
# COMPACT_ATOMS: atom_id res chain seq x y z
N MET A 1 11.58 56.65 22.55
CA MET A 1 10.82 55.46 22.99
C MET A 1 10.78 54.52 21.80
N ALA A 2 11.66 53.51 21.82
CA ALA A 2 11.84 52.57 20.73
C ALA A 2 10.84 51.42 20.89
N SER A 3 10.21 51.03 19.80
CA SER A 3 9.19 50.00 19.73
C SER A 3 9.82 48.61 19.94
N ASP A 4 9.59 48.00 21.09
CA ASP A 4 9.83 46.57 21.28
C ASP A 4 8.71 45.78 20.60
N LEU A 5 8.87 45.62 19.28
CA LEU A 5 8.21 44.56 18.52
C LEU A 5 8.74 43.24 19.05
N THR A 6 8.06 42.69 20.05
CA THR A 6 8.13 41.26 20.36
C THR A 6 7.66 40.53 19.10
N CYS A 7 8.63 40.19 18.26
CA CYS A 7 8.48 39.24 17.19
C CYS A 7 8.22 37.88 17.84
N ASN A 8 6.99 37.68 18.31
CA ASN A 8 6.42 36.37 18.54
C ASN A 8 6.43 35.69 17.18
N SER A 9 7.54 35.01 16.97
CA SER A 9 7.98 34.50 15.70
C SER A 9 6.92 33.54 15.21
N LEU A 10 6.40 33.85 14.02
CA LEU A 10 5.52 33.02 13.20
C LEU A 10 5.88 31.53 13.32
N PRO A 11 4.90 30.61 13.30
CA PRO A 11 5.15 29.20 13.54
C PRO A 11 6.08 28.66 12.44
N VAL A 12 7.35 28.46 12.81
CA VAL A 12 8.39 27.82 12.00
C VAL A 12 8.09 26.32 11.92
N HIS A 13 7.00 25.97 11.23
CA HIS A 13 6.58 24.58 11.00
C HIS A 13 6.13 24.31 9.56
N ASP A 14 6.16 25.31 8.67
CA ASP A 14 5.78 25.14 7.24
C ASP A 14 6.92 24.59 6.35
N ILE A 15 8.06 24.21 6.93
CA ILE A 15 9.14 23.56 6.18
C ILE A 15 8.96 22.05 6.35
N ALA A 16 8.60 21.37 5.26
CA ALA A 16 8.54 19.91 5.22
C ALA A 16 9.86 19.32 5.72
N THR A 17 9.79 18.47 6.74
CA THR A 17 10.98 17.84 7.29
C THR A 17 11.57 16.85 6.29
N ASN A 18 12.85 16.48 6.46
CA ASN A 18 13.47 15.44 5.62
C ASN A 18 12.66 14.13 5.63
N GLN A 19 12.02 13.80 6.76
CA GLN A 19 11.15 12.63 6.90
C GLN A 19 9.89 12.76 6.04
N ASP A 20 9.29 13.95 5.97
CA ASP A 20 8.11 14.21 5.13
C ASP A 20 8.45 14.11 3.64
N ILE A 21 9.58 14.69 3.23
CA ILE A 21 10.07 14.64 1.84
C ILE A 21 10.31 13.18 1.41
N ILE A 22 11.01 12.40 2.24
CA ILE A 22 11.26 10.98 2.00
C ILE A 22 9.92 10.20 1.98
N GLY A 23 9.01 10.50 2.91
CA GLY A 23 7.68 9.89 2.97
C GLY A 23 6.88 10.09 1.69
N ILE A 24 6.84 11.33 1.18
CA ILE A 24 6.16 11.68 -0.08
C ILE A 24 6.80 10.95 -1.26
N TYR A 25 8.14 10.89 -1.32
CA TYR A 25 8.85 10.20 -2.38
C TYR A 25 8.53 8.69 -2.39
N LEU A 26 8.56 8.04 -1.22
CA LEU A 26 8.23 6.63 -1.07
C LEU A 26 6.78 6.33 -1.44
N ALA A 27 5.82 7.15 -0.99
CA ALA A 27 4.41 7.01 -1.37
C ALA A 27 4.22 7.10 -2.90
N ASN A 28 4.95 8.00 -3.56
CA ASN A 28 4.92 8.13 -5.01
C ASN A 28 5.55 6.92 -5.72
N LEU A 29 6.65 6.37 -5.21
CA LEU A 29 7.24 5.14 -5.74
C LEU A 29 6.29 3.96 -5.62
N ILE A 30 5.65 3.77 -4.46
CA ILE A 30 4.63 2.73 -4.26
C ILE A 30 3.54 2.85 -5.32
N ARG A 31 2.97 4.05 -5.48
CA ARG A 31 1.89 4.30 -6.46
C ARG A 31 2.34 4.06 -7.90
N LEU A 32 3.56 4.48 -8.26
CA LEU A 32 4.13 4.29 -9.59
C LEU A 32 4.32 2.80 -9.90
N HIS A 33 4.96 2.07 -9.00
CA HIS A 33 5.27 0.66 -9.18
C HIS A 33 4.02 -0.20 -9.11
N TRP A 34 3.08 0.10 -8.22
CA TRP A 34 1.76 -0.53 -8.21
C TRP A 34 1.04 -0.34 -9.55
N LYS A 35 0.99 0.90 -10.06
CA LYS A 35 0.36 1.19 -11.36
C LYS A 35 1.03 0.43 -12.50
N ARG A 36 2.36 0.29 -12.49
CA ARG A 36 3.10 -0.48 -13.52
C ARG A 36 2.86 -1.98 -13.38
N ALA A 37 2.80 -2.49 -12.14
CA ALA A 37 2.50 -3.87 -11.84
C ALA A 37 1.08 -4.22 -12.32
N SER A 38 0.12 -3.30 -12.14
CA SER A 38 -1.30 -3.48 -12.48
C SER A 38 -1.67 -3.12 -13.91
N ARG A 39 -0.73 -2.71 -14.78
CA ARG A 39 -1.03 -2.28 -16.16
C ARG A 39 -1.69 -3.36 -17.03
N ILE A 40 -1.58 -4.63 -16.65
CA ILE A 40 -2.24 -5.75 -17.33
C ILE A 40 -3.74 -5.81 -16.96
N ASN A 41 -4.15 -5.18 -15.85
CA ASN A 41 -5.51 -5.18 -15.33
C ASN A 41 -5.97 -3.74 -15.01
N TYR A 42 -6.61 -3.08 -15.98
CA TYR A 42 -7.22 -1.75 -15.78
C TYR A 42 -8.24 -1.80 -14.62
N GLY A 43 -7.96 -1.15 -13.49
CA GLY A 43 -8.93 -0.95 -12.39
C GLY A 43 -8.58 -1.53 -11.02
N LEU A 44 -7.43 -2.21 -10.85
CA LEU A 44 -6.99 -2.68 -9.53
C LEU A 44 -6.47 -1.51 -8.65
N MET A 45 -7.36 -0.77 -8.00
CA MET A 45 -6.96 -0.03 -6.80
C MET A 45 -6.68 -1.04 -5.68
N LEU A 46 -5.72 -0.74 -4.79
CA LEU A 46 -5.31 -1.57 -3.64
C LEU A 46 -6.47 -2.08 -2.77
N THR A 47 -7.64 -1.45 -2.87
CA THR A 47 -8.84 -1.71 -2.07
C THR A 47 -9.95 -2.47 -2.79
N TYR A 48 -9.85 -2.75 -4.09
CA TYR A 48 -10.89 -3.50 -4.77
C TYR A 48 -10.74 -5.00 -4.46
N PRO A 49 -11.81 -5.67 -3.97
CA PRO A 49 -11.85 -7.12 -3.96
C PRO A 49 -11.63 -7.60 -5.39
N LEU A 50 -10.72 -8.56 -5.56
CA LEU A 50 -10.62 -9.24 -6.84
C LEU A 50 -11.98 -9.87 -7.13
N ARG A 51 -12.73 -9.33 -8.09
CA ARG A 51 -13.85 -10.05 -8.69
C ARG A 51 -13.23 -11.32 -9.25
N SER A 52 -13.57 -12.45 -8.65
CA SER A 52 -13.26 -13.75 -9.20
C SER A 52 -13.73 -13.73 -10.65
N MET A 53 -12.80 -13.69 -11.59
CA MET A 53 -13.11 -13.94 -13.00
C MET A 53 -13.31 -15.45 -13.11
N HIS A 54 -14.40 -15.93 -12.52
CA HIS A 54 -14.97 -17.20 -12.92
C HIS A 54 -15.61 -16.93 -14.28
N ASP A 55 -14.78 -16.98 -15.32
CA ASP A 55 -15.27 -16.97 -16.69
C ASP A 55 -15.92 -18.33 -16.90
N ASP A 56 -17.25 -18.32 -16.93
CA ASP A 56 -18.12 -19.49 -17.08
C ASP A 56 -18.19 -19.90 -18.57
N ASN A 57 -17.03 -20.01 -19.21
CA ASN A 57 -16.90 -20.50 -20.57
C ASN A 57 -15.85 -21.59 -20.61
N GLY A 58 -16.34 -22.83 -20.50
CA GLY A 58 -15.60 -24.09 -20.42
C GLY A 58 -14.61 -24.35 -21.57
N LYS A 59 -13.49 -23.64 -21.55
CA LYS A 59 -12.36 -23.88 -22.45
C LYS A 59 -11.01 -23.61 -21.78
N TRP A 60 -10.83 -24.08 -20.54
CA TRP A 60 -9.52 -24.17 -19.88
C TRP A 60 -8.90 -25.56 -20.05
N SER A 61 -8.97 -26.12 -21.25
CA SER A 61 -8.20 -27.31 -21.58
C SER A 61 -6.84 -26.88 -22.14
N LYS A 62 -5.78 -27.11 -21.35
CA LYS A 62 -4.35 -27.05 -21.71
C LYS A 62 -3.73 -25.65 -21.87
N ILE A 63 -3.50 -24.98 -20.76
CA ILE A 63 -2.22 -24.26 -20.58
C ILE A 63 -1.61 -24.75 -19.27
N ASN A 64 -0.73 -25.73 -19.41
CA ASN A 64 0.07 -26.28 -18.33
C ASN A 64 0.90 -25.17 -17.66
N GLY A 65 0.76 -25.02 -16.35
CA GLY A 65 1.86 -24.64 -15.45
C GLY A 65 2.47 -23.24 -15.56
N SER A 66 1.91 -22.30 -16.32
CA SER A 66 2.39 -20.91 -16.26
C SER A 66 1.64 -20.16 -15.17
N SER A 67 2.38 -19.85 -14.11
CA SER A 67 2.03 -18.89 -13.07
C SER A 67 1.68 -17.54 -13.70
N ILE A 68 0.45 -17.38 -14.19
CA ILE A 68 -0.05 -16.10 -14.68
C ILE A 68 -0.11 -15.17 -13.46
N SER A 69 0.96 -14.41 -13.32
CA SER A 69 1.10 -13.37 -12.32
C SER A 69 0.15 -12.27 -12.76
N LEU A 70 -0.95 -12.08 -12.03
CA LEU A 70 -1.92 -10.99 -12.28
C LEU A 70 -1.24 -9.60 -12.36
N LEU A 71 -0.03 -9.49 -11.80
CA LEU A 71 0.81 -8.31 -11.78
C LEU A 71 2.22 -8.62 -12.30
N ARG A 72 2.92 -7.62 -12.82
CA ARG A 72 4.35 -7.77 -13.16
C ARG A 72 5.18 -7.94 -11.88
N PRO A 73 5.91 -9.07 -11.71
CA PRO A 73 6.54 -9.41 -10.44
C PRO A 73 7.68 -8.46 -10.05
N GLN A 74 8.43 -7.89 -11.01
CA GLN A 74 9.49 -6.93 -10.69
C GLN A 74 8.94 -5.62 -10.15
N ASP A 75 7.90 -5.08 -10.80
CA ASP A 75 7.25 -3.84 -10.36
C ASP A 75 6.59 -4.03 -8.98
N LEU A 76 5.94 -5.18 -8.75
CA LEU A 76 5.35 -5.49 -7.44
C LEU A 76 6.41 -5.57 -6.32
N ARG A 77 7.57 -6.19 -6.58
CA ARG A 77 8.68 -6.23 -5.60
C ARG A 77 9.19 -4.84 -5.24
N LEU A 78 9.30 -3.93 -6.21
CA LEU A 78 9.70 -2.54 -5.97
C LEU A 78 8.67 -1.79 -5.11
N ALA A 79 7.38 -2.02 -5.33
CA ALA A 79 6.32 -1.47 -4.49
C ALA A 79 6.37 -2.00 -3.05
N ILE A 80 6.64 -3.31 -2.88
CA ILE A 80 6.81 -3.94 -1.55
C ILE A 80 8.00 -3.29 -0.82
N MET A 81 9.18 -3.19 -1.43
CA MET A 81 10.35 -2.57 -0.78
C MET A 81 10.11 -1.10 -0.42
N ALA A 82 9.45 -0.33 -1.30
CA ALA A 82 9.13 1.06 -1.01
C ALA A 82 8.14 1.20 0.16
N SER A 83 7.16 0.30 0.27
CA SER A 83 6.22 0.27 1.40
C SER A 83 6.86 -0.18 2.71
N GLU A 84 7.81 -1.12 2.70
CA GLU A 84 8.61 -1.47 3.89
C GLU A 84 9.36 -0.24 4.43
N ARG A 85 10.02 0.51 3.55
CA ARG A 85 10.74 1.73 3.94
C ARG A 85 9.81 2.80 4.49
N LEU A 86 8.61 2.93 3.93
CA LEU A 86 7.62 3.90 4.41
C LEU A 86 7.03 3.47 5.77
N LEU A 87 6.86 2.17 6.01
CA LEU A 87 6.39 1.65 7.30
C LEU A 87 7.40 1.89 8.43
N ILE A 88 8.70 1.93 8.14
CA ILE A 88 9.72 2.33 9.13
C ILE A 88 9.54 3.79 9.54
N LEU A 89 9.18 4.68 8.60
CA LEU A 89 8.92 6.08 8.89
C LEU A 89 7.58 6.29 9.61
N GLN A 90 6.56 5.49 9.27
CA GLN A 90 5.21 5.62 9.81
C GLN A 90 4.67 4.27 10.32
N PRO A 91 5.21 3.76 11.44
CA PRO A 91 4.87 2.42 11.91
C PRO A 91 3.43 2.28 12.39
N ASN A 92 2.74 3.38 12.74
CA ASN A 92 1.37 3.34 13.25
C ASN A 92 0.31 3.58 12.15
N ASN A 93 0.72 3.71 10.89
CA ASN A 93 -0.20 3.93 9.78
C ASN A 93 -0.83 2.59 9.34
N TRP A 94 -2.00 2.28 9.90
CA TRP A 94 -2.72 1.04 9.62
C TRP A 94 -3.09 0.89 8.12
N ALA A 95 -3.46 1.98 7.45
CA ALA A 95 -3.85 1.94 6.04
C ALA A 95 -2.65 1.56 5.15
N LEU A 96 -1.48 2.12 5.44
CA LEU A 96 -0.23 1.73 4.77
C LEU A 96 0.13 0.27 5.04
N ARG A 97 -0.04 -0.20 6.27
CA ARG A 97 0.24 -1.61 6.63
C ARG A 97 -0.72 -2.58 5.95
N ARG A 98 -2.00 -2.22 5.84
CA ARG A 98 -2.98 -2.96 5.02
C ARG A 98 -2.50 -3.09 3.58
N ASP A 99 -2.13 -1.95 2.98
CA ASP A 99 -1.73 -1.90 1.57
C ASP A 99 -0.46 -2.73 1.34
N HIS A 100 0.49 -2.70 2.28
CA HIS A 100 1.68 -3.55 2.28
C HIS A 100 1.34 -5.05 2.37
N GLY A 101 0.46 -5.44 3.30
CA GLY A 101 -0.02 -6.81 3.43
C GLY A 101 -0.75 -7.30 2.18
N MET A 102 -1.53 -6.43 1.53
CA MET A 102 -2.16 -6.74 0.25
C MET A 102 -1.14 -6.96 -0.86
N MET A 103 -0.05 -6.19 -0.92
CA MET A 103 1.01 -6.44 -1.91
C MET A 103 1.66 -7.82 -1.76
N TRP A 104 1.85 -8.29 -0.52
CA TRP A 104 2.30 -9.67 -0.24
C TRP A 104 1.26 -10.72 -0.66
N TYR A 105 -0.02 -10.45 -0.44
CA TYR A 105 -1.09 -11.32 -0.92
C TYR A 105 -1.05 -11.48 -2.45
N TYR A 106 -0.87 -10.37 -3.18
CA TYR A 106 -0.75 -10.38 -4.64
C TYR A 106 0.55 -11.03 -5.14
N SER A 107 1.61 -11.03 -4.34
CA SER A 107 2.84 -11.79 -4.65
C SER A 107 2.75 -13.28 -4.31
N ARG A 108 1.60 -13.72 -3.76
CA ARG A 108 1.31 -15.09 -3.29
C ARG A 108 2.18 -15.55 -2.12
N ASP A 109 2.77 -14.62 -1.38
CA ASP A 109 3.51 -14.91 -0.15
C ASP A 109 2.58 -14.73 1.06
N TYR A 110 1.68 -15.70 1.25
CA TYR A 110 0.69 -15.66 2.33
C TYR A 110 1.32 -15.74 3.72
N GLY A 111 2.52 -16.31 3.82
CA GLY A 111 3.27 -16.39 5.08
C GLY A 111 3.63 -15.02 5.64
N LYS A 112 3.80 -14.02 4.78
CA LYS A 112 4.00 -12.62 5.17
C LYS A 112 2.71 -11.81 5.15
N ALA A 113 1.82 -12.08 4.20
CA ALA A 113 0.58 -11.32 4.05
C ALA A 113 -0.34 -11.46 5.29
N VAL A 114 -0.51 -12.68 5.81
CA VAL A 114 -1.44 -12.93 6.93
C VAL A 114 -0.98 -12.22 8.21
N PRO A 115 0.29 -12.33 8.66
CA PRO A 115 0.78 -11.57 9.80
C PRO A 115 0.60 -10.06 9.62
N GLU A 116 0.99 -9.49 8.47
CA GLU A 116 0.88 -8.05 8.21
C GLU A 116 -0.57 -7.55 8.26
N LEU A 117 -1.50 -8.30 7.67
CA LEU A 117 -2.93 -7.97 7.71
C LEU A 117 -3.52 -8.15 9.12
N SER A 118 -3.05 -9.13 9.89
CA SER A 118 -3.46 -9.31 11.29
C SER A 118 -3.01 -8.15 12.18
N ILE A 119 -1.77 -7.69 12.00
CA ILE A 119 -1.22 -6.53 12.69
C ILE A 119 -2.00 -5.27 12.28
N CYS A 120 -2.32 -5.13 10.99
CA CYS A 120 -3.15 -4.03 10.51
C CYS A 120 -4.50 -3.97 11.22
N MET A 121 -5.18 -5.11 11.45
CA MET A 121 -6.46 -5.14 12.17
C MET A 121 -6.34 -4.67 13.61
N ALA A 122 -5.20 -4.94 14.27
CA ALA A 122 -4.94 -4.47 15.63
C ALA A 122 -4.79 -2.94 15.72
N PHE A 123 -4.23 -2.30 14.67
CA PHE A 123 -4.07 -0.85 14.60
C PHE A 123 -5.26 -0.12 13.95
N ALA A 124 -6.23 -0.84 13.38
CA ALA A 124 -7.36 -0.24 12.68
C ALA A 124 -8.35 0.43 13.66
N PRO A 125 -8.83 1.66 13.37
CA PRO A 125 -9.91 2.30 14.12
C PRO A 125 -11.17 1.43 14.08
N GLU A 126 -11.96 1.46 15.16
CA GLU A 126 -13.14 0.59 15.32
C GLU A 126 -14.13 0.69 14.14
N GLY A 127 -14.29 1.89 13.56
CA GLY A 127 -15.14 2.13 12.38
C GLY A 127 -14.66 1.49 11.07
N HIS A 128 -13.45 0.92 11.04
CA HIS A 128 -12.87 0.26 9.86
C HIS A 128 -12.58 -1.23 10.06
N LYS A 129 -12.63 -1.73 11.30
CA LYS A 129 -12.52 -3.18 11.60
C LYS A 129 -13.63 -3.99 10.90
N GLY A 130 -14.83 -3.43 10.79
CA GLY A 130 -15.97 -4.04 10.07
C GLY A 130 -15.82 -4.12 8.54
N ARG A 131 -14.81 -3.48 7.94
CA ARG A 131 -14.58 -3.50 6.48
C ARG A 131 -13.50 -4.50 6.05
N LEU A 132 -12.79 -5.09 7.03
CA LEU A 132 -11.73 -6.08 6.85
C LEU A 132 -12.15 -7.47 7.35
N THR A 133 -13.32 -7.58 7.97
CA THR A 133 -14.00 -8.84 8.26
C THR A 133 -14.75 -9.27 7.00
N VAL A 134 -14.22 -10.29 6.34
CA VAL A 134 -14.91 -10.98 5.24
C VAL A 134 -15.98 -11.88 5.90
N PRO A 135 -17.24 -11.91 5.42
CA PRO A 135 -18.25 -12.85 5.90
C PRO A 135 -17.87 -14.31 5.60
#